data_AF-A0A9P0BN75-F1
#
_entry.id   AF-A0A9P0BN75-F1
#
_cell.length_a   1.000
_cell.length_b   1.000
_cell.length_c   1.000
_cell.angle_alpha   90.00
_cell.angle_beta   90.00
_cell.angle_gamma   90.00
#
_symmetry.space_group_name_H-M   'P 1'
#
loop_
_entity.id
_entity.type
_entity.pdbx_description
1 polymer ?
#
loop_
_entity_poly.entity_id
_entity_poly.type
_entity_poly.pdbx_seq_one_letter_code
_entity_poly.pdbx_strand_id
1 'polypeptide(L)'
;MNKYLFCFVLSAVLACGRAGPFKTLLYSDLITCDHDKTLDLGVSETQIFFYDFQNNFNLSFPIDSAAEGITTRYNLDVTRKLVFFVPGYKSHISKNTEDLFRQAFSTLPNIYLIIVDHSAYTSSRGGKIASYERSVKFAYYIGQALGKFLADLHKNGYPSNKIHCIGHSLGSQILGFAGTAYHDITGEKVWRVTGLDPAGPCFSNSLIDNQIRSGVGQYVEVYHCNAGGLGTTAVLADIDFFFNKKGHKQPSCHEGIIPAKGESDAAKCSHKACVRYYTMSVHLQNGYLAWACDTYEHYSGGKCAANEVTIAGYNNPGNATGVFYVSTELYGIE
;
A
#
# COMPACT_ATOMS: atom_id res chain seq x y z
N MET A 1 -49.82 -23.03 33.60
CA MET A 1 -49.54 -21.57 33.60
C MET A 1 -48.11 -21.39 34.09
N ASN A 2 -47.14 -21.26 33.18
CA ASN A 2 -46.50 -19.98 32.81
C ASN A 2 -45.99 -19.21 34.05
N LYS A 3 -44.70 -18.91 34.22
CA LYS A 3 -43.75 -18.41 33.21
C LYS A 3 -42.30 -18.81 33.55
N TYR A 4 -41.70 -19.65 32.71
CA TYR A 4 -40.27 -19.55 32.40
C TYR A 4 -40.15 -18.45 31.33
N LEU A 5 -39.44 -17.36 31.62
CA LEU A 5 -39.10 -16.38 30.59
C LEU A 5 -37.75 -15.73 30.89
N PHE A 6 -36.75 -16.19 30.15
CA PHE A 6 -35.55 -15.48 29.71
C PHE A 6 -34.70 -14.74 30.76
N CYS A 7 -33.68 -15.44 31.26
CA CYS A 7 -32.39 -14.84 31.60
C CYS A 7 -31.35 -15.45 30.65
N PHE A 8 -31.34 -14.99 29.41
CA PHE A 8 -30.21 -15.07 28.50
C PHE A 8 -29.92 -13.64 28.07
N VAL A 9 -28.63 -13.33 27.87
CA VAL A 9 -28.05 -12.00 27.58
C VAL A 9 -27.61 -11.26 28.85
N LEU A 10 -26.37 -11.50 29.29
CA LEU A 10 -25.34 -10.46 29.47
C LEU A 10 -24.04 -11.13 29.96
N SER A 11 -23.31 -11.77 29.06
CA SER A 11 -21.93 -12.21 29.36
C SER A 11 -21.08 -12.21 28.09
N ALA A 12 -20.95 -11.04 27.48
CA ALA A 12 -19.98 -10.79 26.40
C ALA A 12 -19.58 -9.30 26.31
N VAL A 13 -19.58 -8.56 27.42
CA VAL A 13 -19.01 -7.21 27.48
C VAL A 13 -17.88 -7.28 28.49
N LEU A 14 -16.67 -7.62 28.04
CA LEU A 14 -15.38 -7.32 28.70
C LEU A 14 -14.22 -7.92 27.90
N ALA A 15 -14.06 -7.46 26.65
CA ALA A 15 -12.78 -7.48 25.91
C ALA A 15 -12.85 -6.57 24.67
N CYS A 16 -13.54 -5.43 24.73
CA CYS A 16 -13.56 -4.49 23.61
C CYS A 16 -12.44 -3.47 23.82
N GLY A 17 -11.26 -3.77 23.27
CA GLY A 17 -10.20 -2.77 23.14
C GLY A 17 -10.70 -1.57 22.35
N ARG A 18 -10.27 -0.37 22.74
CA ARG A 18 -10.59 0.95 22.17
C ARG A 18 -10.37 1.01 20.65
N ALA A 19 -11.35 0.54 19.87
CA ALA A 19 -11.29 0.47 18.42
C ALA A 19 -12.58 1.07 17.83
N GLY A 20 -12.40 2.09 16.98
CA GLY A 20 -13.51 2.74 16.31
C GLY A 20 -14.35 1.77 15.48
N PRO A 21 -15.60 2.09 15.18
CA PRO A 21 -16.63 1.15 14.70
C PRO A 21 -16.29 0.65 13.30
N PHE A 22 -15.55 1.42 12.51
CA PHE A 22 -15.07 1.00 11.19
C PHE A 22 -13.94 -0.01 11.28
N LYS A 23 -12.99 0.13 12.22
CA LYS A 23 -11.97 -0.87 12.49
C LYS A 23 -12.61 -2.15 13.01
N THR A 24 -13.47 -2.04 14.02
CA THR A 24 -14.17 -3.19 14.60
C THR A 24 -14.99 -3.95 13.57
N LEU A 25 -15.63 -3.24 12.64
CA LEU A 25 -16.32 -3.87 11.51
C LEU A 25 -15.37 -4.60 10.56
N LEU A 26 -14.20 -4.02 10.26
CA LEU A 26 -13.24 -4.62 9.33
C LEU A 26 -12.59 -5.91 9.85
N TYR A 27 -12.51 -6.06 11.17
CA TYR A 27 -11.93 -7.24 11.84
C TYR A 27 -12.99 -8.15 12.46
N SER A 28 -14.28 -7.93 12.21
CA SER A 28 -15.34 -8.82 12.71
C SER A 28 -15.65 -9.95 11.74
N ASP A 29 -16.31 -10.99 12.25
CA ASP A 29 -16.82 -12.12 11.45
C ASP A 29 -17.93 -11.72 10.45
N LEU A 30 -18.30 -10.43 10.40
CA LEU A 30 -19.25 -9.89 9.42
C LEU A 30 -18.62 -9.64 8.05
N ILE A 31 -17.29 -9.71 7.93
CA ILE A 31 -16.58 -9.59 6.65
C ILE A 31 -16.09 -10.94 6.21
N THR A 32 -16.49 -11.32 5.00
CA THR A 32 -16.00 -12.50 4.31
C THR A 32 -14.71 -12.17 3.58
N CYS A 33 -13.60 -12.77 4.04
CA CYS A 33 -12.29 -12.64 3.41
C CYS A 33 -12.09 -13.72 2.34
N ASP A 34 -12.73 -13.54 1.19
CA ASP A 34 -12.63 -14.46 0.05
C ASP A 34 -11.34 -14.22 -0.75
N HIS A 35 -10.43 -15.19 -0.70
CA HIS A 35 -9.17 -15.22 -1.47
C HIS A 35 -9.18 -16.33 -2.53
N ASP A 36 -10.35 -16.75 -3.00
CA ASP A 36 -10.46 -17.76 -4.06
C ASP A 36 -9.82 -17.28 -5.37
N LYS A 37 -8.78 -18.00 -5.80
CA LYS A 37 -7.97 -17.73 -7.00
C LYS A 37 -8.47 -18.50 -8.23
N THR A 38 -9.54 -19.29 -8.11
CA THR A 38 -10.03 -20.21 -9.16
C THR A 38 -11.17 -19.66 -10.01
N LEU A 39 -11.67 -18.46 -9.71
CA LEU A 39 -12.90 -17.90 -10.29
C LEU A 39 -12.70 -17.21 -11.65
N ASP A 40 -11.45 -17.02 -12.09
CA ASP A 40 -11.08 -16.38 -13.37
C ASP A 40 -11.83 -15.05 -13.63
N LEU A 41 -11.79 -14.14 -12.64
CA LEU A 41 -12.52 -12.88 -12.72
C LEU A 41 -11.78 -11.87 -13.61
N GLY A 42 -12.46 -11.38 -14.64
CA GLY A 42 -11.96 -10.31 -15.50
C GLY A 42 -11.86 -8.95 -14.79
N VAL A 43 -10.80 -8.20 -15.10
CA VAL A 43 -10.49 -6.88 -14.53
C VAL A 43 -10.24 -5.79 -15.59
N SER A 44 -10.81 -5.98 -16.79
CA SER A 44 -10.58 -5.16 -17.99
C SER A 44 -10.96 -3.67 -17.84
N GLU A 45 -11.84 -3.33 -16.90
CA GLU A 45 -12.21 -1.94 -16.60
C GLU A 45 -11.12 -1.19 -15.82
N THR A 46 -10.09 -1.87 -15.31
CA THR A 46 -8.94 -1.24 -14.67
C THR A 46 -8.24 -0.31 -15.66
N GLN A 47 -8.04 0.95 -15.30
CA GLN A 47 -7.41 1.95 -16.16
C GLN A 47 -5.94 2.18 -15.75
N ILE A 48 -5.09 2.35 -16.75
CA ILE A 48 -3.68 2.70 -16.62
C ILE A 48 -3.50 4.13 -17.11
N PHE A 49 -3.01 5.02 -16.25
CA PHE A 49 -2.69 6.41 -16.59
C PHE A 49 -1.18 6.58 -16.64
N PHE A 50 -0.63 6.87 -17.82
CA PHE A 50 0.79 7.07 -18.07
C PHE A 50 1.11 8.57 -18.16
N TYR A 51 2.21 8.99 -17.54
CA TYR A 51 2.70 10.36 -17.52
C TYR A 51 4.20 10.42 -17.84
N ASP A 52 4.55 11.27 -18.80
CA ASP A 52 5.87 11.85 -18.97
C ASP A 52 5.77 13.37 -18.77
N PHE A 53 6.01 13.81 -17.54
CA PHE A 53 5.90 15.22 -17.18
C PHE A 53 6.97 16.09 -17.86
N GLN A 54 8.17 15.56 -18.10
CA GLN A 54 9.25 16.32 -18.74
C GLN A 54 8.88 16.72 -20.18
N ASN A 55 8.15 15.85 -20.87
CA ASN A 55 7.70 16.09 -22.24
C ASN A 55 6.22 16.53 -22.33
N ASN A 56 5.59 16.84 -21.19
CA ASN A 56 4.18 17.21 -21.10
C ASN A 56 3.25 16.22 -21.86
N PHE A 57 3.50 14.92 -21.71
CA PHE A 57 2.79 13.87 -22.42
C PHE A 57 2.08 12.94 -21.44
N ASN A 58 0.85 12.56 -21.77
CA ASN A 58 0.07 11.62 -20.97
C ASN A 58 -0.85 10.77 -21.86
N LEU A 59 -1.12 9.55 -21.43
CA LEU A 59 -2.02 8.60 -22.08
C LEU A 59 -2.83 7.87 -21.01
N SER A 60 -4.01 7.36 -21.40
CA SER A 60 -4.75 6.43 -20.56
C SER A 60 -5.35 5.31 -21.39
N PHE A 61 -5.33 4.09 -20.85
CA PHE A 61 -5.89 2.91 -21.50
C PHE A 61 -6.54 1.96 -20.49
N PRO A 62 -7.53 1.17 -20.91
CA PRO A 62 -7.88 -0.06 -20.24
C PRO A 62 -6.67 -1.01 -20.16
N ILE A 63 -6.53 -1.72 -19.05
CA ILE A 63 -5.36 -2.54 -18.71
C ILE A 63 -4.95 -3.51 -19.82
N ASP A 64 -5.92 -4.16 -20.48
CA ASP A 64 -5.68 -5.17 -21.52
C ASP A 64 -4.98 -4.60 -22.77
N SER A 65 -5.13 -3.30 -23.01
CA SER A 65 -4.57 -2.59 -24.17
C SER A 65 -3.45 -1.62 -23.80
N ALA A 66 -3.13 -1.48 -22.51
CA ALA A 66 -2.29 -0.39 -22.04
C ALA A 66 -0.83 -0.51 -22.47
N ALA A 67 -0.24 -1.71 -22.40
CA ALA A 67 1.16 -1.90 -22.77
C ALA A 67 1.40 -1.58 -24.25
N GLU A 68 0.60 -2.19 -25.14
CA GLU A 68 0.61 -1.91 -26.58
C GLU A 68 0.26 -0.44 -26.88
N GLY A 69 -0.76 0.09 -26.22
CA GLY A 69 -1.21 1.46 -26.42
C GLY A 69 -0.13 2.50 -26.10
N ILE A 70 0.66 2.27 -25.05
CA ILE A 70 1.81 3.10 -24.68
C ILE A 70 2.95 2.93 -25.68
N THR A 71 3.41 1.70 -25.94
CA THR A 71 4.61 1.46 -26.75
C THR A 71 4.42 1.81 -28.23
N THR A 72 3.19 1.77 -28.74
CA THR A 72 2.88 2.17 -30.14
C THR A 72 2.77 3.68 -30.31
N ARG A 73 2.32 4.41 -29.27
CA ARG A 73 2.11 5.87 -29.34
C ARG A 73 3.27 6.68 -28.78
N TYR A 74 4.16 6.04 -28.02
CA TYR A 74 5.24 6.73 -27.34
C TYR A 74 6.51 5.89 -27.33
N ASN A 75 7.59 6.45 -27.87
CA ASN A 75 8.91 5.80 -27.85
C ASN A 75 9.53 5.95 -26.46
N LEU A 76 9.40 4.92 -25.63
CA LEU A 76 9.91 4.92 -24.26
C LEU A 76 11.45 4.95 -24.24
N ASP A 77 12.02 5.93 -23.54
CA ASP A 77 13.43 5.88 -23.16
C ASP A 77 13.58 4.90 -21.97
N VAL A 78 14.04 3.69 -22.29
CA VAL A 78 14.21 2.58 -21.34
C VAL A 78 15.33 2.80 -20.32
N THR A 79 16.10 3.90 -20.44
CA THR A 79 17.11 4.28 -19.44
C THR A 79 16.49 5.01 -18.24
N ARG A 80 15.30 5.59 -18.42
CA ARG A 80 14.53 6.28 -17.37
C ARG A 80 13.93 5.26 -16.39
N LYS A 81 13.64 5.69 -15.17
CA LYS A 81 12.95 4.84 -14.18
C LYS A 81 11.44 4.87 -14.44
N LEU A 82 10.78 3.72 -14.38
CA LEU A 82 9.31 3.64 -14.36
C LEU A 82 8.82 3.52 -12.93
N VAL A 83 8.09 4.53 -12.46
CA VAL A 83 7.41 4.52 -11.18
C VAL A 83 5.97 4.09 -11.41
N PHE A 84 5.57 2.97 -10.80
CA PHE A 84 4.27 2.34 -10.99
C PHE A 84 3.48 2.36 -9.68
N PHE A 85 2.50 3.25 -9.57
CA PHE A 85 1.72 3.47 -8.36
C PHE A 85 0.35 2.77 -8.39
N VAL A 86 0.08 1.92 -7.39
CA VAL A 86 -1.18 1.23 -7.18
C VAL A 86 -1.86 1.76 -5.90
N PRO A 87 -2.96 2.51 -6.01
CA PRO A 87 -3.65 3.07 -4.85
C PRO A 87 -4.48 2.04 -4.09
N GLY A 88 -5.19 2.48 -3.04
CA GLY A 88 -5.89 1.60 -2.10
C GLY A 88 -7.40 1.42 -2.36
N TYR A 89 -8.08 0.82 -1.39
CA TYR A 89 -9.54 0.69 -1.34
C TYR A 89 -10.26 2.04 -1.55
N LYS A 90 -11.27 2.06 -2.43
CA LYS A 90 -12.08 3.26 -2.79
C LYS A 90 -11.26 4.47 -3.27
N SER A 91 -10.08 4.24 -3.83
CA SER A 91 -9.32 5.27 -4.53
C SER A 91 -9.78 5.38 -6.00
N HIS A 92 -9.44 6.48 -6.68
CA HIS A 92 -9.86 6.82 -8.04
C HIS A 92 -8.90 7.89 -8.55
N ILE A 93 -8.64 7.96 -9.85
CA ILE A 93 -7.60 8.81 -10.43
C ILE A 93 -7.69 10.29 -10.00
N SER A 94 -8.89 10.79 -9.71
CA SER A 94 -9.17 12.17 -9.27
C SER A 94 -9.14 12.40 -7.75
N LYS A 95 -8.68 11.43 -6.95
CA LYS A 95 -8.57 11.57 -5.49
C LYS A 95 -7.21 12.13 -5.09
N ASN A 96 -7.18 12.70 -3.89
CA ASN A 96 -6.01 13.41 -3.36
C ASN A 96 -4.75 12.54 -3.25
N THR A 97 -4.88 11.22 -3.03
CA THR A 97 -3.72 10.32 -2.93
C THR A 97 -2.97 10.30 -4.26
N GLU A 98 -3.70 10.16 -5.36
CA GLU A 98 -3.20 10.15 -6.72
C GLU A 98 -2.69 11.53 -7.13
N ASP A 99 -3.34 12.60 -6.69
CA ASP A 99 -2.84 13.98 -6.88
C ASP A 99 -1.48 14.19 -6.20
N LEU A 100 -1.28 13.69 -4.97
CA LEU A 100 0.00 13.79 -4.27
C LEU A 100 1.12 13.08 -5.05
N PHE A 101 0.83 11.90 -5.62
CA PHE A 101 1.80 11.22 -6.48
C PHE A 101 2.09 11.99 -7.76
N ARG A 102 1.07 12.51 -8.45
CA ARG A 102 1.31 13.36 -9.63
C ARG A 102 2.18 14.56 -9.28
N GLN A 103 1.86 15.27 -8.20
CA GLN A 103 2.62 16.44 -7.77
C GLN A 103 4.07 16.10 -7.43
N ALA A 104 4.29 15.10 -6.57
CA ALA A 104 5.64 14.74 -6.11
C ALA A 104 6.53 14.24 -7.25
N PHE A 105 5.98 13.48 -8.19
CA PHE A 105 6.76 12.93 -9.30
C PHE A 105 6.83 13.86 -10.52
N SER A 106 5.99 14.91 -10.59
CA SER A 106 5.98 15.84 -11.75
C SER A 106 7.27 16.62 -11.95
N THR A 107 8.04 16.84 -10.89
CA THR A 107 9.27 17.63 -10.91
C THR A 107 10.53 16.76 -10.97
N LEU A 108 10.41 15.43 -10.89
CA LEU A 108 11.54 14.53 -10.99
C LEU A 108 11.98 14.36 -12.45
N PRO A 109 13.28 14.52 -12.74
CA PRO A 109 13.78 14.23 -14.07
C PRO A 109 13.95 12.71 -14.29
N ASN A 110 13.96 12.29 -15.55
CA ASN A 110 14.33 10.94 -15.98
C ASN A 110 13.46 9.82 -15.39
N ILE A 111 12.18 10.10 -15.17
CA ILE A 111 11.19 9.10 -14.73
C ILE A 111 9.93 9.14 -15.58
N TYR A 112 9.26 8.00 -15.70
CA TYR A 112 7.86 7.91 -16.10
C TYR A 112 7.03 7.58 -14.86
N LEU A 113 5.82 8.12 -14.78
CA LEU A 113 4.86 7.76 -13.74
C LEU A 113 3.68 7.03 -14.37
N ILE A 114 3.30 5.90 -13.79
CA ILE A 114 2.04 5.22 -14.07
C ILE A 114 1.21 5.20 -12.79
N ILE A 115 -0.06 5.56 -12.89
CA ILE A 115 -1.05 5.43 -11.81
C ILE A 115 -2.16 4.48 -12.27
N VAL A 116 -2.49 3.52 -11.42
CA VAL A 116 -3.57 2.54 -11.68
C VAL A 116 -4.88 3.03 -11.07
N ASP A 117 -5.97 2.94 -11.83
CA ASP A 117 -7.33 3.10 -11.31
C ASP A 117 -8.09 1.78 -11.42
N HIS A 118 -8.28 1.11 -10.29
CA HIS A 118 -9.03 -0.14 -10.15
C HIS A 118 -10.38 0.07 -9.43
N SER A 119 -10.90 1.30 -9.44
CA SER A 119 -12.09 1.70 -8.68
C SER A 119 -13.37 0.95 -9.10
N ALA A 120 -13.46 0.51 -10.37
CA ALA A 120 -14.55 -0.32 -10.87
C ALA A 120 -14.76 -1.62 -10.05
N TYR A 121 -13.68 -2.13 -9.45
CA TYR A 121 -13.69 -3.35 -8.64
C TYR A 121 -13.62 -3.06 -7.15
N THR A 122 -12.99 -1.95 -6.75
CA THR A 122 -12.72 -1.65 -5.34
C THR A 122 -13.55 -0.50 -4.76
N SER A 123 -14.54 0.00 -5.51
CA SER A 123 -15.49 1.02 -5.08
C SER A 123 -16.90 0.63 -5.48
N SER A 124 -17.69 0.12 -4.52
CA SER A 124 -19.07 -0.31 -4.74
C SER A 124 -20.07 0.56 -3.97
N ARG A 125 -21.28 0.71 -4.55
CA ARG A 125 -22.43 1.39 -3.92
C ARG A 125 -23.13 0.54 -2.86
N GLY A 126 -22.84 -0.76 -2.76
CA GLY A 126 -23.48 -1.73 -1.85
C GLY A 126 -23.10 -1.61 -0.37
N GLY A 127 -22.68 -0.43 0.10
CA GLY A 127 -22.23 -0.22 1.48
C GLY A 127 -20.74 -0.53 1.70
N LYS A 128 -20.27 -0.38 2.94
CA LYS A 128 -18.84 -0.52 3.29
C LYS A 128 -18.36 -1.97 3.28
N ILE A 129 -19.15 -2.89 3.84
CA ILE A 129 -18.84 -4.33 3.95
C ILE A 129 -18.72 -4.95 2.56
N ALA A 130 -19.82 -4.98 1.79
CA ALA A 130 -19.83 -5.59 0.46
C ALA A 130 -18.79 -4.97 -0.48
N SER A 131 -18.53 -3.66 -0.36
CA SER A 131 -17.46 -3.03 -1.14
C SER A 131 -16.08 -3.51 -0.73
N TYR A 132 -15.81 -3.76 0.56
CA TYR A 132 -14.52 -4.26 1.02
C TYR A 132 -14.33 -5.73 0.66
N GLU A 133 -15.33 -6.59 0.89
CA GLU A 133 -15.31 -8.01 0.50
C GLU A 133 -15.05 -8.16 -1.01
N ARG A 134 -15.74 -7.38 -1.83
CA ARG A 134 -15.48 -7.32 -3.28
C ARG A 134 -14.03 -6.91 -3.56
N SER A 135 -13.50 -5.92 -2.84
CA SER A 135 -12.13 -5.45 -3.06
C SER A 135 -11.09 -6.52 -2.74
N VAL A 136 -11.30 -7.29 -1.66
CA VAL A 136 -10.44 -8.43 -1.29
C VAL A 136 -10.50 -9.50 -2.37
N LYS A 137 -11.71 -9.89 -2.80
CA LYS A 137 -11.93 -10.88 -3.86
C LYS A 137 -11.23 -10.53 -5.17
N PHE A 138 -11.26 -9.27 -5.58
CA PHE A 138 -10.66 -8.81 -6.84
C PHE A 138 -9.15 -8.52 -6.74
N ALA A 139 -8.57 -8.40 -5.54
CA ALA A 139 -7.18 -8.00 -5.36
C ALA A 139 -6.19 -8.93 -6.08
N TYR A 140 -6.43 -10.25 -6.04
CA TYR A 140 -5.62 -11.24 -6.74
C TYR A 140 -5.66 -11.03 -8.26
N TYR A 141 -6.86 -10.93 -8.84
CA TYR A 141 -7.06 -10.80 -10.29
C TYR A 141 -6.52 -9.47 -10.84
N ILE A 142 -6.69 -8.37 -10.09
CA ILE A 142 -6.06 -7.10 -10.41
C ILE A 142 -4.55 -7.27 -10.41
N GLY A 143 -3.98 -7.90 -9.37
CA GLY A 143 -2.55 -8.15 -9.28
C GLY A 143 -2.01 -8.97 -10.46
N GLN A 144 -2.67 -10.06 -10.83
CA GLN A 144 -2.32 -10.86 -12.01
C GLN A 144 -2.27 -10.03 -13.28
N ALA A 145 -3.31 -9.22 -13.54
CA ALA A 145 -3.36 -8.37 -14.72
C ALA A 145 -2.28 -7.27 -14.71
N LEU A 146 -1.98 -6.66 -13.56
CA LEU A 146 -0.91 -5.67 -13.45
C LEU A 146 0.48 -6.30 -13.62
N GLY A 147 0.71 -7.49 -13.08
CA GLY A 147 1.94 -8.25 -13.29
C GLY A 147 2.15 -8.59 -14.76
N LYS A 148 1.08 -9.02 -15.45
CA LYS A 148 1.10 -9.22 -16.91
C LYS A 148 1.38 -7.93 -17.66
N PHE A 149 0.72 -6.82 -17.32
CA PHE A 149 0.96 -5.51 -17.94
C PHE A 149 2.45 -5.09 -17.84
N LEU A 150 3.07 -5.24 -16.66
CA LEU A 150 4.49 -4.97 -16.47
C LEU A 150 5.37 -5.93 -17.28
N ALA A 151 5.00 -7.22 -17.36
CA ALA A 151 5.70 -8.21 -18.17
C ALA A 151 5.61 -7.89 -19.68
N ASP A 152 4.48 -7.37 -20.15
CA ASP A 152 4.32 -6.92 -21.54
C ASP A 152 5.20 -5.70 -21.83
N LEU A 153 5.32 -4.74 -20.91
CA LEU A 153 6.29 -3.63 -21.04
C LEU A 153 7.74 -4.16 -21.09
N HIS A 154 8.05 -5.15 -20.25
CA HIS A 154 9.36 -5.78 -20.23
C HIS A 154 9.69 -6.51 -21.54
N LYS A 155 8.73 -7.25 -22.10
CA LYS A 155 8.84 -7.88 -23.42
C LYS A 155 9.08 -6.87 -24.54
N ASN A 156 8.60 -5.63 -24.38
CA ASN A 156 8.88 -4.51 -25.29
C ASN A 156 10.19 -3.77 -24.98
N GLY A 157 11.07 -4.35 -24.15
CA GLY A 157 12.42 -3.86 -23.91
C GLY A 157 12.60 -3.02 -22.63
N TYR A 158 11.55 -2.82 -21.82
CA TYR A 158 11.71 -2.09 -20.56
C TYR A 158 12.40 -2.97 -19.49
N PRO A 159 13.55 -2.58 -18.94
CA PRO A 159 14.31 -3.46 -18.08
C PRO A 159 13.71 -3.52 -16.67
N SER A 160 13.67 -4.74 -16.09
CA SER A 160 13.11 -5.02 -14.76
C SER A 160 13.76 -4.18 -13.66
N ASN A 161 15.07 -3.93 -13.80
CA ASN A 161 15.85 -3.12 -12.87
C ASN A 161 15.54 -1.60 -12.92
N LYS A 162 14.65 -1.15 -13.81
CA LYS A 162 14.14 0.23 -13.87
C LYS A 162 12.70 0.37 -13.37
N ILE A 163 12.04 -0.72 -12.97
CA ILE A 163 10.65 -0.72 -12.52
C ILE A 163 10.58 -0.62 -11.00
N HIS A 164 10.01 0.48 -10.49
CA HIS A 164 9.74 0.70 -9.07
C HIS A 164 8.22 0.74 -8.85
N CYS A 165 7.68 -0.32 -8.25
CA CYS A 165 6.28 -0.42 -7.90
C CYS A 165 6.04 0.14 -6.49
N ILE A 166 5.02 0.97 -6.33
CA ILE A 166 4.63 1.58 -5.05
C ILE A 166 3.14 1.32 -4.84
N GLY A 167 2.78 0.71 -3.72
CA GLY A 167 1.39 0.38 -3.39
C GLY A 167 0.97 1.12 -2.14
N HIS A 168 -0.29 1.55 -2.05
CA HIS A 168 -0.87 2.02 -0.78
C HIS A 168 -2.00 1.10 -0.34
N SER A 169 -2.06 0.75 0.94
CA SER A 169 -3.18 0.01 1.51
C SER A 169 -3.44 -1.32 0.78
N LEU A 170 -4.61 -1.49 0.17
CA LEU A 170 -4.94 -2.62 -0.69
C LEU A 170 -3.99 -2.74 -1.90
N GLY A 171 -3.53 -1.61 -2.45
CA GLY A 171 -2.58 -1.56 -3.56
C GLY A 171 -1.24 -2.22 -3.22
N SER A 172 -0.79 -2.14 -1.96
CA SER A 172 0.40 -2.87 -1.50
C SER A 172 0.19 -4.38 -1.62
N GLN A 173 -0.98 -4.88 -1.21
CA GLN A 173 -1.31 -6.31 -1.32
C GLN A 173 -1.47 -6.75 -2.77
N ILE A 174 -2.09 -5.90 -3.61
CA ILE A 174 -2.18 -6.10 -5.06
C ILE A 174 -0.78 -6.23 -5.68
N LEU A 175 0.20 -5.43 -5.24
CA LEU A 175 1.59 -5.55 -5.71
C LEU A 175 2.29 -6.83 -5.27
N GLY A 176 1.90 -7.43 -4.13
CA GLY A 176 2.35 -8.77 -3.76
C GLY A 176 1.99 -9.80 -4.83
N PHE A 177 0.74 -9.77 -5.30
CA PHE A 177 0.28 -10.61 -6.40
C PHE A 177 0.92 -10.24 -7.74
N ALA A 178 1.03 -8.95 -8.05
CA ALA A 178 1.60 -8.48 -9.31
C ALA A 178 3.09 -8.85 -9.45
N GLY A 179 3.86 -8.75 -8.35
CA GLY A 179 5.26 -9.15 -8.33
C GLY A 179 5.46 -10.65 -8.54
N THR A 180 4.61 -11.48 -7.91
CA THR A 180 4.60 -12.93 -8.19
C THR A 180 4.25 -13.22 -9.65
N ALA A 181 3.16 -12.67 -10.17
CA ALA A 181 2.75 -12.88 -11.56
C ALA A 181 3.81 -12.42 -12.58
N TYR A 182 4.44 -11.26 -12.32
CA TYR A 182 5.54 -10.77 -13.15
C TYR A 182 6.71 -11.75 -13.17
N HIS A 183 7.09 -12.29 -12.00
CA HIS A 183 8.16 -13.27 -11.89
C HIS A 183 7.84 -14.56 -12.62
N ASP A 184 6.62 -15.07 -12.46
CA ASP A 184 6.17 -16.30 -13.10
C ASP A 184 6.19 -16.18 -14.64
N ILE A 185 5.90 -15.00 -15.19
CA ILE A 185 5.89 -14.73 -16.64
C ILE A 185 7.29 -14.50 -17.21
N THR A 186 8.14 -13.75 -16.50
CA THR A 186 9.41 -13.24 -17.05
C THR A 186 10.64 -14.01 -16.57
N GLY A 187 10.54 -14.72 -15.44
CA GLY A 187 11.68 -15.25 -14.69
C GLY A 187 12.50 -14.17 -13.97
N GLU A 188 12.18 -12.88 -14.14
CA GLU A 188 12.86 -11.76 -13.50
C GLU A 188 12.02 -11.19 -12.35
N LYS A 189 12.62 -10.28 -11.56
CA LYS A 189 11.91 -9.51 -10.55
C LYS A 189 12.06 -8.03 -10.86
N VAL A 190 10.97 -7.27 -10.68
CA VAL A 190 11.04 -5.81 -10.70
C VAL A 190 12.02 -5.34 -9.63
N TRP A 191 12.70 -4.23 -9.89
CA TRP A 191 13.75 -3.70 -9.02
C TRP A 191 13.28 -3.51 -7.59
N ARG A 192 12.15 -2.82 -7.40
CA ARG A 192 11.70 -2.44 -6.07
C ARG A 192 10.20 -2.47 -5.94
N VAL A 193 9.71 -3.00 -4.82
CA VAL A 193 8.31 -2.94 -4.41
C VAL A 193 8.23 -2.22 -3.06
N THR A 194 7.49 -1.11 -3.02
CA THR A 194 7.28 -0.32 -1.80
C THR A 194 5.82 -0.44 -1.35
N GLY A 195 5.58 -0.97 -0.16
CA GLY A 195 4.26 -1.03 0.46
C GLY A 195 4.04 0.10 1.45
N LEU A 196 3.15 1.04 1.13
CA LEU A 196 2.76 2.14 2.01
C LEU A 196 1.54 1.70 2.83
N ASP A 197 1.77 1.40 4.09
CA ASP A 197 0.81 0.91 5.08
C ASP A 197 -0.12 -0.20 4.55
N PRO A 198 0.44 -1.39 4.20
CA PRO A 198 -0.32 -2.48 3.57
C PRO A 198 -1.58 -2.84 4.37
N ALA A 199 -2.69 -3.05 3.67
CA ALA A 199 -3.98 -3.32 4.32
C ALA A 199 -3.89 -4.54 5.24
N GLY A 200 -4.33 -4.37 6.50
CA GLY A 200 -4.35 -5.42 7.51
C GLY A 200 -5.58 -6.36 7.44
N PRO A 201 -6.82 -5.83 7.41
CA PRO A 201 -8.02 -6.66 7.43
C PRO A 201 -8.10 -7.60 6.22
N CYS A 202 -8.47 -8.86 6.44
CA CYS A 202 -8.43 -9.95 5.45
C CYS A 202 -7.05 -10.37 4.93
N PHE A 203 -5.96 -9.68 5.24
CA PHE A 203 -4.62 -10.04 4.77
C PHE A 203 -3.68 -10.48 5.89
N SER A 204 -3.72 -9.86 7.08
CA SER A 204 -2.75 -10.16 8.16
C SER A 204 -2.77 -11.63 8.62
N ASN A 205 -3.93 -12.28 8.52
CA ASN A 205 -4.12 -13.69 8.86
C ASN A 205 -4.24 -14.60 7.63
N SER A 206 -4.01 -14.08 6.42
CA SER A 206 -4.03 -14.89 5.20
C SER A 206 -2.68 -15.56 4.97
N LEU A 207 -2.63 -16.49 4.02
CA LEU A 207 -1.38 -17.10 3.58
C LEU A 207 -0.38 -16.03 3.14
N ILE A 208 0.91 -16.27 3.36
CA ILE A 208 1.98 -15.32 3.01
C ILE A 208 1.96 -14.96 1.51
N ASP A 209 1.57 -15.90 0.64
CA ASP A 209 1.39 -15.68 -0.80
C ASP A 209 0.20 -14.78 -1.17
N ASN A 210 -0.64 -14.44 -0.20
CA ASN A 210 -1.71 -13.46 -0.35
C ASN A 210 -1.31 -12.06 0.14
N GLN A 211 -0.05 -11.89 0.54
CA GLN A 211 0.45 -10.64 1.10
C GLN A 211 1.61 -10.10 0.25
N ILE A 212 1.83 -8.79 0.33
CA ILE A 212 3.15 -8.23 0.02
C ILE A 212 4.18 -8.91 0.93
N ARG A 213 5.30 -9.34 0.34
CA ARG A 213 6.36 -10.05 1.08
C ARG A 213 7.72 -9.90 0.42
N SER A 214 8.79 -10.11 1.17
CA SER A 214 10.12 -10.35 0.60
C SER A 214 10.08 -11.32 -0.57
N GLY A 215 10.80 -10.99 -1.63
CA GLY A 215 10.91 -11.84 -2.81
C GLY A 215 9.87 -11.62 -3.90
N VAL A 216 8.83 -10.78 -3.72
CA VAL A 216 7.97 -10.33 -4.84
C VAL A 216 8.60 -9.23 -5.71
N GLY A 217 9.74 -8.70 -5.26
CA GLY A 217 10.65 -7.85 -6.02
C GLY A 217 12.09 -8.22 -5.70
N GLN A 218 13.08 -7.55 -6.31
CA GLN A 218 14.48 -7.72 -5.91
C GLN A 218 14.73 -7.14 -4.52
N TYR A 219 14.04 -6.04 -4.20
CA TYR A 219 14.01 -5.44 -2.88
C TYR A 219 12.59 -4.97 -2.55
N VAL A 220 12.09 -5.37 -1.39
CA VAL A 220 10.76 -5.03 -0.89
C VAL A 220 10.90 -4.24 0.39
N GLU A 221 10.23 -3.09 0.46
CA GLU A 221 10.20 -2.25 1.65
C GLU A 221 8.76 -1.95 2.05
N VAL A 222 8.48 -1.94 3.35
CA VAL A 222 7.15 -1.64 3.88
C VAL A 222 7.23 -0.48 4.88
N TYR A 223 6.25 0.41 4.82
CA TYR A 223 6.14 1.59 5.68
C TYR A 223 4.87 1.45 6.50
N HIS A 224 4.98 1.38 7.82
CA HIS A 224 3.85 1.27 8.72
C HIS A 224 3.50 2.64 9.32
N CYS A 225 2.29 3.12 9.05
CA CYS A 225 1.76 4.37 9.61
C CYS A 225 0.42 4.22 10.32
N ASN A 226 -0.29 3.10 10.14
CA ASN A 226 -1.45 2.74 10.94
C ASN A 226 -1.49 1.24 11.24
N ALA A 227 -0.34 0.68 11.64
CA ALA A 227 -0.18 -0.71 12.06
C ALA A 227 -1.21 -1.10 13.12
N GLY A 228 -1.93 -2.20 12.89
CA GLY A 228 -2.98 -2.69 13.79
C GLY A 228 -4.25 -1.85 13.77
N GLY A 229 -4.31 -0.79 12.97
CA GLY A 229 -5.51 -0.09 12.57
C GLY A 229 -6.00 -0.63 11.23
N LEU A 230 -5.89 0.18 10.18
CA LEU A 230 -6.15 -0.23 8.81
C LEU A 230 -4.94 -0.94 8.18
N GLY A 231 -3.73 -0.64 8.65
CA GLY A 231 -2.50 -1.29 8.22
C GLY A 231 -2.19 -2.57 9.02
N THR A 232 -1.43 -3.48 8.42
CA THR A 232 -0.91 -4.67 9.09
C THR A 232 0.17 -4.33 10.13
N THR A 233 0.29 -5.18 11.15
CA THR A 233 1.41 -5.17 12.12
C THR A 233 2.52 -6.15 11.76
N ALA A 234 2.31 -6.98 10.75
CA ALA A 234 3.28 -8.00 10.36
C ALA A 234 4.54 -7.34 9.76
N VAL A 235 5.70 -7.91 10.08
CA VAL A 235 6.96 -7.65 9.36
C VAL A 235 6.92 -8.52 8.11
N LEU A 236 6.91 -7.90 6.94
CA LEU A 236 6.58 -8.58 5.68
C LEU A 236 7.73 -8.61 4.69
N ALA A 237 8.63 -7.65 4.75
CA ALA A 237 9.49 -7.29 3.63
C ALA A 237 10.98 -7.43 3.97
N ASP A 238 11.84 -7.07 3.02
CA ASP A 238 13.28 -7.09 3.27
C ASP A 238 13.61 -6.05 4.34
N ILE A 239 12.88 -4.93 4.33
CA ILE A 239 12.89 -3.91 5.39
C ILE A 239 11.47 -3.44 5.73
N ASP A 240 11.18 -3.29 7.02
CA ASP A 240 9.94 -2.72 7.53
C ASP A 240 10.24 -1.48 8.38
N PHE A 241 9.77 -0.32 7.91
CA PHE A 241 9.89 0.97 8.58
C PHE A 241 8.64 1.28 9.41
N PHE A 242 8.79 1.38 10.72
CA PHE A 242 7.72 1.78 11.63
C PHE A 242 7.82 3.27 11.96
N PHE A 243 6.87 4.06 11.45
CA PHE A 243 6.87 5.51 11.65
C PHE A 243 6.24 5.90 12.98
N ASN A 244 6.92 6.79 13.68
CA ASN A 244 6.50 7.37 14.95
C ASN A 244 6.17 6.28 15.96
N LYS A 245 4.97 6.27 16.55
CA LYS A 245 4.55 5.37 17.64
C LYS A 245 4.39 3.91 17.17
N LYS A 246 5.50 3.24 16.80
CA LYS A 246 5.53 1.89 16.20
C LYS A 246 4.58 1.75 15.01
N GLY A 247 4.43 2.81 14.21
CA GLY A 247 3.47 2.83 13.11
C GLY A 247 2.00 2.84 13.53
N HIS A 248 1.63 2.88 14.81
CA HIS A 248 0.22 2.80 15.21
C HIS A 248 -0.57 4.08 14.93
N LYS A 249 0.03 5.23 15.22
CA LYS A 249 -0.63 6.55 15.15
C LYS A 249 0.38 7.64 14.81
N GLN A 250 -0.02 8.51 13.90
CA GLN A 250 0.82 9.62 13.42
C GLN A 250 0.47 10.95 14.11
N PRO A 251 1.46 11.86 14.28
CA PRO A 251 1.32 13.08 15.09
C PRO A 251 0.08 13.94 14.80
N SER A 252 -0.18 14.35 13.54
CA SER A 252 -1.36 15.16 13.16
C SER A 252 -2.71 14.44 13.19
N CYS A 253 -2.73 13.13 13.46
CA CYS A 253 -3.94 12.33 13.32
C CYS A 253 -4.68 12.20 14.66
N HIS A 254 -5.53 13.20 14.94
CA HIS A 254 -6.26 13.29 16.20
C HIS A 254 -7.62 12.60 16.16
N GLU A 255 -7.98 11.98 17.29
CA GLU A 255 -9.31 11.45 17.55
C GLU A 255 -10.16 12.65 17.95
N GLY A 256 -10.97 13.17 17.01
CA GLY A 256 -11.83 14.32 17.27
C GLY A 256 -12.82 14.09 18.43
N ILE A 257 -13.66 15.10 18.72
CA ILE A 257 -14.52 15.11 19.92
C ILE A 257 -15.62 14.03 19.91
N ILE A 258 -16.02 13.55 18.73
CA ILE A 258 -17.08 12.53 18.60
C ILE A 258 -16.44 11.13 18.76
N PRO A 259 -16.78 10.38 19.83
CA PRO A 259 -16.26 9.03 20.04
C PRO A 259 -16.60 8.13 18.86
N ALA A 260 -15.79 7.10 18.61
CA ALA A 260 -15.98 6.16 17.50
C ALA A 260 -15.75 6.77 16.09
N LYS A 261 -16.36 7.91 15.75
CA LYS A 261 -16.11 8.66 14.51
C LYS A 261 -14.70 9.23 14.47
N GLY A 262 -14.28 9.91 15.55
CA GLY A 262 -12.96 10.48 15.71
C GLY A 262 -11.86 9.42 15.55
N GLU A 263 -12.05 8.25 16.14
CA GLU A 263 -11.13 7.10 16.01
C GLU A 263 -11.02 6.59 14.57
N SER A 264 -12.16 6.47 13.87
CA SER A 264 -12.17 6.10 12.46
C SER A 264 -11.41 7.13 11.60
N ASP A 265 -11.57 8.41 11.88
CA ASP A 265 -10.94 9.47 11.08
C ASP A 265 -9.44 9.60 11.40
N ALA A 266 -9.04 9.43 12.66
CA ALA A 266 -7.64 9.33 13.07
C ALA A 266 -6.93 8.12 12.43
N ALA A 267 -7.61 6.97 12.35
CA ALA A 267 -7.08 5.78 11.68
C ALA A 267 -6.90 6.01 10.17
N LYS A 268 -7.89 6.58 9.48
CA LYS A 268 -7.76 6.94 8.05
C LYS A 268 -6.66 7.98 7.81
N CYS A 269 -6.53 8.96 8.70
CA CYS A 269 -5.47 9.96 8.64
C CYS A 269 -4.10 9.26 8.74
N SER A 270 -3.92 8.43 9.77
CA SER A 270 -2.66 7.71 10.02
C SER A 270 -2.34 6.77 8.85
N HIS A 271 -3.34 6.08 8.31
CA HIS A 271 -3.20 5.18 7.17
C HIS A 271 -2.75 5.89 5.89
N LYS A 272 -3.14 7.15 5.70
CA LYS A 272 -2.71 7.99 4.58
C LYS A 272 -1.41 8.76 4.85
N ALA A 273 -0.92 8.78 6.08
CA ALA A 273 0.30 9.50 6.41
C ALA A 273 1.52 8.92 5.70
N CYS A 274 1.61 7.59 5.53
CA CYS A 274 2.70 6.96 4.78
C CYS A 274 2.75 7.42 3.31
N VAL A 275 1.59 7.68 2.68
CA VAL A 275 1.54 8.32 1.36
C VAL A 275 2.19 9.69 1.42
N ARG A 276 1.76 10.53 2.38
CA ARG A 276 2.29 11.90 2.54
C ARG A 276 3.79 11.87 2.79
N TYR A 277 4.25 11.14 3.79
CA TYR A 277 5.66 11.02 4.15
C TYR A 277 6.50 10.56 2.95
N TYR A 278 6.04 9.53 2.24
CA TYR A 278 6.75 9.02 1.07
C TYR A 278 6.79 10.06 -0.06
N THR A 279 5.66 10.66 -0.43
CA THR A 279 5.62 11.70 -1.48
C THR A 279 6.44 12.94 -1.13
N MET A 280 6.48 13.35 0.16
CA MET A 280 7.35 14.43 0.61
C MET A 280 8.83 14.04 0.52
N SER A 281 9.16 12.77 0.81
CA SER A 281 10.54 12.28 0.76
C SER A 281 11.15 12.30 -0.64
N VAL A 282 10.32 12.37 -1.70
CA VAL A 282 10.77 12.51 -3.09
C VAL A 282 11.66 13.75 -3.27
N HIS A 283 11.41 14.82 -2.52
CA HIS A 283 12.20 16.05 -2.54
C HIS A 283 13.10 16.23 -1.32
N LEU A 284 13.15 15.23 -0.44
CA LEU A 284 14.02 15.24 0.73
C LEU A 284 15.30 14.48 0.38
N GLN A 285 16.37 15.21 0.08
CA GLN A 285 17.62 14.65 -0.43
C GLN A 285 18.20 13.54 0.47
N ASN A 286 18.03 13.65 1.79
CA ASN A 286 18.53 12.68 2.76
C ASN A 286 17.43 11.73 3.31
N GLY A 287 16.20 11.82 2.78
CA GLY A 287 15.02 11.13 3.31
C GLY A 287 14.86 11.24 4.82
N TYR A 288 14.18 10.26 5.43
CA TYR A 288 14.05 10.15 6.88
C TYR A 288 15.07 9.17 7.44
N LEU A 289 15.82 9.56 8.46
CA LEU A 289 16.73 8.67 9.14
C LEU A 289 15.92 7.60 9.86
N ALA A 290 16.36 6.35 9.70
CA ALA A 290 15.71 5.18 10.24
C ALA A 290 16.75 4.34 11.00
N TRP A 291 16.43 3.94 12.23
CA TRP A 291 17.35 3.17 13.09
C TRP A 291 16.88 1.73 13.22
N ALA A 292 17.79 0.79 12.97
CA ALA A 292 17.57 -0.62 13.28
C ALA A 292 17.39 -0.80 14.78
N CYS A 293 16.34 -1.50 15.20
CA CYS A 293 16.10 -1.74 16.63
C CYS A 293 15.15 -2.92 16.84
N ASP A 294 15.35 -3.68 17.91
CA ASP A 294 14.52 -4.85 18.21
C ASP A 294 13.08 -4.46 18.60
N THR A 295 12.94 -3.34 19.31
CA THR A 295 11.65 -2.87 19.84
C THR A 295 11.51 -1.36 19.77
N TYR A 296 10.27 -0.90 19.66
CA TYR A 296 9.98 0.54 19.66
C TYR A 296 10.34 1.19 21.01
N GLU A 297 10.20 0.45 22.11
CA GLU A 297 10.55 0.90 23.46
C GLU A 297 12.05 1.16 23.58
N HIS A 298 12.88 0.33 22.94
CA HIS A 298 14.32 0.56 22.88
C HIS A 298 14.68 1.76 21.99
N TYR A 299 14.01 1.90 20.85
CA TYR A 299 14.21 3.03 19.95
C TYR A 299 13.83 4.36 20.63
N SER A 300 12.61 4.46 21.16
CA SER A 300 12.11 5.66 21.84
C SER A 300 12.87 5.99 23.12
N GLY A 301 13.45 4.98 23.79
CA GLY A 301 14.36 5.17 24.92
C GLY A 301 15.82 5.49 24.55
N GLY A 302 16.13 5.67 23.26
CA GLY A 302 17.48 6.01 22.79
C GLY A 302 18.52 4.88 22.85
N LYS A 303 18.10 3.64 23.16
CA LYS A 303 19.01 2.49 23.33
C LYS A 303 19.63 1.99 22.03
N CYS A 304 19.02 2.32 20.89
CA CYS A 304 19.45 1.91 19.56
C CYS A 304 20.24 3.01 18.81
N ALA A 305 20.73 4.05 19.51
CA ALA A 305 21.40 5.18 18.87
C ALA A 305 22.70 4.81 18.13
N ALA A 306 23.36 3.72 18.53
CA ALA A 306 24.59 3.21 17.89
C ALA A 306 24.32 2.09 16.87
N ASN A 307 23.07 1.71 16.64
CA ASN A 307 22.72 0.67 15.67
C ASN A 307 22.84 1.17 14.23
N GLU A 308 22.67 0.26 13.28
CA GLU A 308 22.61 0.60 11.85
C GLU A 308 21.55 1.67 11.57
N VAL A 309 21.93 2.62 10.71
CA VAL A 309 21.06 3.71 10.24
C VAL A 309 20.95 3.63 8.73
N THR A 310 19.73 3.74 8.23
CA THR A 310 19.46 3.88 6.80
C THR A 310 18.48 5.02 6.55
N ILE A 311 18.06 5.19 5.30
CA ILE A 311 17.12 6.23 4.88
C ILE A 311 15.80 5.57 4.49
N ALA A 312 14.72 5.99 5.14
CA ALA A 312 13.36 5.73 4.72
C ALA A 312 12.89 6.82 3.74
N GLY A 313 12.13 6.43 2.73
CA GLY A 313 11.58 7.29 1.68
C GLY A 313 12.06 6.90 0.28
N TYR A 314 11.73 7.73 -0.71
CA TYR A 314 12.01 7.47 -2.12
C TYR A 314 13.49 7.19 -2.42
N ASN A 315 14.39 7.86 -1.70
CA ASN A 315 15.84 7.75 -1.86
C ASN A 315 16.47 6.62 -1.02
N ASN A 316 15.68 5.71 -0.44
CA ASN A 316 16.22 4.53 0.27
C ASN A 316 17.24 3.80 -0.65
N PRO A 317 18.50 3.58 -0.22
CA PRO A 317 19.49 2.88 -1.01
C PRO A 317 19.08 1.45 -1.40
N GLY A 318 18.27 0.79 -0.57
CA GLY A 318 17.79 -0.57 -0.81
C GLY A 318 18.82 -1.65 -0.52
N ASN A 319 19.62 -1.46 0.53
CA ASN A 319 20.68 -2.38 0.96
C ASN A 319 20.51 -2.88 2.40
N ALA A 320 19.78 -2.14 3.24
CA ALA A 320 19.49 -2.51 4.63
C ALA A 320 18.32 -3.49 4.71
N THR A 321 18.33 -4.36 5.70
CA THR A 321 17.26 -5.34 5.94
C THR A 321 16.88 -5.42 7.42
N GLY A 322 15.62 -5.73 7.73
CA GLY A 322 15.12 -5.91 9.09
C GLY A 322 14.13 -4.83 9.52
N VAL A 323 14.03 -4.59 10.83
CA VAL A 323 13.04 -3.68 11.42
C VAL A 323 13.69 -2.37 11.81
N PHE A 324 13.16 -1.28 11.26
CA PHE A 324 13.67 0.06 11.46
C PHE A 324 12.58 1.00 11.97
N TYR A 325 12.96 1.96 12.81
CA TYR A 325 12.04 2.96 13.36
C TYR A 325 12.43 4.36 12.89
N VAL A 326 11.40 5.17 12.62
CA VAL A 326 11.52 6.52 12.07
C VAL A 326 10.75 7.50 12.94
N SER A 327 11.31 8.66 13.24
CA SER A 327 10.58 9.79 13.84
C SER A 327 10.42 10.91 12.81
N THR A 328 9.22 11.46 12.67
CA THR A 328 8.98 12.62 11.79
C THR A 328 9.19 13.96 12.50
N GLU A 329 9.45 13.96 13.81
CA GLU A 329 9.61 15.17 14.63
C GLU A 329 10.72 16.10 14.11
N LEU A 330 11.87 15.52 13.73
CA LEU A 330 13.02 16.29 13.23
C LEU A 330 12.80 16.91 11.84
N TYR A 331 11.68 16.59 11.18
CA TYR A 331 11.38 17.01 9.82
C TYR A 331 10.29 18.06 9.74
N GLY A 332 9.72 18.48 10.88
CA GLY A 332 8.62 19.45 10.92
C GLY A 332 7.36 18.96 10.20
N ILE A 333 7.21 17.64 10.05
CA ILE A 333 6.06 17.03 9.41
C ILE A 333 5.09 16.59 10.51
N GLU A 334 4.08 17.42 10.73
CA GLU A 334 2.94 17.09 11.58
C GLU A 334 1.92 16.22 10.82
#